data_AF-A0A349Y722-F1
#
_entry.id   AF-A0A349Y722-F1
#
_cell.length_a   1.000
_cell.length_b   1.000
_cell.length_c   1.000
_cell.angle_alpha   90.00
_cell.angle_beta   90.00
_cell.angle_gamma   90.00
#
_symmetry.space_group_name_H-M   'P 1'
#
loop_
_entity.id
_entity.type
_entity.pdbx_description
1 polymer ?
#
loop_
_entity_poly.entity_id
_entity_poly.type
_entity_poly.pdbx_seq_one_letter_code
_entity_poly.pdbx_strand_id
1 'polypeptide(L)'
;AQQQALRQRFAEQDQRFRDGWLLGPQLGHEFTKLQGLFGYLPAEQRPTALAVLRQLTPSQLTQLTLVAQRTPPQDRDRVRAEFLGVAPAARDSWLRENVGH
;
A
#
# COMPACT_ATOMS: atom_id res chain seq x y z
N ALA A 1 -24.58 -13.07 11.90
CA ALA A 1 -24.47 -12.29 13.14
C ALA A 1 -23.10 -11.62 13.31
N GLN A 2 -21.98 -12.36 13.31
CA GLN A 2 -20.63 -11.76 13.51
C GLN A 2 -20.22 -10.72 12.45
N GLN A 3 -20.54 -10.93 11.16
CA GLN A 3 -20.22 -9.96 10.10
C GLN A 3 -20.93 -8.60 10.27
N GLN A 4 -22.18 -8.60 10.76
CA GLN A 4 -22.93 -7.35 10.97
C GLN A 4 -22.41 -6.56 12.17
N ALA A 5 -22.05 -7.26 13.25
CA ALA A 5 -21.43 -6.63 14.41
C ALA A 5 -20.08 -5.98 14.06
N LEU A 6 -19.29 -6.61 13.17
CA LEU A 6 -18.06 -6.03 12.65
C LEU A 6 -18.31 -4.78 11.81
N ARG A 7 -19.35 -4.79 10.96
CA ARG A 7 -19.72 -3.64 10.10
C ARG A 7 -20.20 -2.44 10.91
N GLN A 8 -20.91 -2.65 12.01
CA GLN A 8 -21.40 -1.56 12.85
C GLN A 8 -20.28 -0.90 13.66
N ARG A 9 -19.38 -1.68 14.26
CA ARG A 9 -18.18 -1.15 14.93
C ARG A 9 -17.28 -0.36 13.99
N PHE A 10 -17.31 -0.68 12.70
CA PHE A 10 -16.56 0.03 11.68
C PHE A 10 -17.16 1.38 11.27
N ALA A 11 -18.49 1.46 11.23
CA ALA A 11 -19.21 2.70 10.91
C ALA A 11 -19.02 3.77 12.00
N GLU A 12 -18.71 3.35 13.22
CA GLU A 12 -18.48 4.22 14.38
C GLU A 12 -17.05 4.81 14.46
N GLN A 13 -16.09 4.31 13.66
CA GLN A 13 -14.70 4.81 13.70
C GLN A 13 -14.45 6.05 12.84
N ASP A 14 -13.36 6.78 13.10
CA ASP A 14 -12.97 8.00 12.39
C ASP A 14 -12.83 7.79 10.86
N GLN A 15 -13.27 8.76 10.04
CA GLN A 15 -13.26 8.68 8.57
C GLN A 15 -11.86 8.36 8.02
N ARG A 16 -10.81 8.91 8.64
CA ARG A 16 -9.41 8.68 8.25
C ARG A 16 -8.95 7.25 8.53
N PHE A 17 -9.53 6.61 9.54
CA PHE A 17 -9.34 5.20 9.87
C PHE A 17 -10.14 4.28 8.93
N ARG A 18 -11.33 4.71 8.50
CA ARG A 18 -12.16 3.97 7.51
C ARG A 18 -11.51 3.90 6.13
N ASP A 19 -10.88 4.99 5.68
CA ASP A 19 -10.15 5.01 4.41
C ASP A 19 -8.96 4.04 4.42
N GLY A 20 -8.29 3.88 5.57
CA GLY A 20 -7.25 2.87 5.79
C GLY A 20 -7.79 1.44 5.91
N TRP A 21 -9.06 1.24 6.28
CA TRP A 21 -9.68 -0.09 6.42
C TRP A 21 -10.32 -0.60 5.12
N LEU A 22 -10.68 0.30 4.19
CA LEU A 22 -11.04 -0.03 2.80
C LEU A 22 -9.90 -0.73 2.05
N LEU A 23 -8.71 -0.76 2.64
CA LEU A 23 -7.51 -1.45 2.18
C LEU A 23 -7.43 -2.91 2.66
N GLY A 24 -8.23 -3.29 3.67
CA GLY A 24 -8.10 -4.54 4.41
C GLY A 24 -7.17 -4.40 5.64
N PRO A 25 -7.33 -5.27 6.67
CA PRO A 25 -6.66 -5.12 7.96
C PRO A 25 -5.13 -5.09 7.88
N GLN A 26 -4.56 -5.85 6.94
CA GLN A 26 -3.12 -5.95 6.75
C GLN A 26 -2.53 -4.68 6.13
N LEU A 27 -3.15 -4.17 5.06
CA LEU A 27 -2.67 -2.97 4.37
C LEU A 27 -2.92 -1.71 5.21
N GLY A 28 -4.00 -1.67 5.99
CA GLY A 28 -4.24 -0.60 6.97
C GLY A 28 -3.19 -0.55 8.08
N HIS A 29 -2.74 -1.72 8.60
CA HIS A 29 -1.67 -1.78 9.60
C HIS A 29 -0.34 -1.22 9.09
N GLU A 30 0.00 -1.53 7.84
CA GLU A 30 1.26 -1.12 7.23
C GLU A 30 1.21 0.27 6.58
N PHE A 31 0.02 0.90 6.52
CA PHE A 31 -0.17 2.14 5.76
C PHE A 31 0.73 3.28 6.24
N THR A 32 0.96 3.40 7.55
CA THR A 32 1.88 4.41 8.11
C THR A 32 3.30 4.26 7.55
N LYS A 33 3.77 3.02 7.32
CA LYS A 33 5.10 2.77 6.74
C LYS A 33 5.12 3.01 5.23
N LEU A 34 3.97 2.87 4.57
CA LEU A 34 3.80 3.17 3.14
C LEU A 34 3.62 4.66 2.82
N GLN A 35 3.34 5.50 3.84
CA GLN A 35 3.13 6.95 3.66
C GLN A 35 4.25 7.63 2.86
N GLY A 36 5.50 7.18 3.04
CA GLY A 36 6.66 7.70 2.30
C GLY A 36 6.45 7.64 0.79
N LEU A 37 5.88 6.57 0.27
CA LEU A 37 5.72 6.36 -1.18
C LEU A 37 4.29 6.63 -1.68
N PHE A 38 3.28 6.41 -0.83
CA PHE A 38 1.87 6.46 -1.22
C PHE A 38 1.05 7.52 -0.48
N GLY A 39 1.64 8.30 0.43
CA GLY A 39 0.94 9.34 1.19
C GLY A 39 0.45 10.51 0.32
N TYR A 40 1.12 10.78 -0.80
CA TYR A 40 0.72 11.82 -1.75
C TYR A 40 0.59 11.23 -3.17
N LEU A 41 -0.58 10.70 -3.49
CA LEU A 41 -0.95 10.15 -4.80
C LEU A 41 -1.81 11.12 -5.62
N PRO A 42 -1.43 11.41 -6.89
CA PRO A 42 -2.33 12.03 -7.87
C PRO A 42 -3.64 11.23 -7.95
N ALA A 43 -4.77 11.93 -8.07
CA ALA A 43 -6.09 11.31 -7.98
C ALA A 43 -6.28 10.19 -9.02
N GLU A 44 -5.70 10.37 -10.19
CA GLU A 44 -5.73 9.50 -11.36
C GLU A 44 -4.97 8.19 -11.10
N GLN A 45 -3.93 8.22 -10.25
CA GLN A 45 -3.12 7.05 -9.92
C GLN A 45 -3.70 6.25 -8.74
N ARG A 46 -4.62 6.83 -7.96
CA ARG A 46 -5.19 6.18 -6.76
C ARG A 46 -5.88 4.85 -7.08
N PRO A 47 -6.75 4.72 -8.11
CA PRO A 47 -7.42 3.45 -8.39
C PRO A 47 -6.42 2.34 -8.72
N THR A 48 -5.42 2.65 -9.56
CA THR A 48 -4.38 1.70 -9.95
C THR A 48 -3.50 1.30 -8.77
N ALA A 49 -3.07 2.27 -7.95
CA ALA A 49 -2.28 1.98 -6.75
C ALA A 49 -3.03 1.07 -5.78
N LEU A 50 -4.32 1.34 -5.53
CA LEU A 50 -5.15 0.49 -4.67
C LEU A 50 -5.33 -0.92 -5.22
N ALA A 51 -5.54 -1.06 -6.53
CA ALA A 51 -5.65 -2.38 -7.17
C ALA A 51 -4.36 -3.19 -7.02
N VAL A 52 -3.20 -2.55 -7.21
CA VAL A 52 -1.88 -3.18 -7.03
C VAL A 52 -1.65 -3.59 -5.57
N LEU A 53 -1.85 -2.67 -4.62
CA LEU A 53 -1.60 -2.92 -3.20
C LEU A 53 -2.46 -4.06 -2.64
N ARG A 54 -3.70 -4.21 -3.11
CA ARG A 54 -4.61 -5.30 -2.72
C ARG A 54 -4.21 -6.68 -3.25
N GLN A 55 -3.37 -6.74 -4.28
CA GLN A 55 -2.87 -7.99 -4.86
C GLN A 55 -1.58 -8.49 -4.20
N LEU A 56 -0.96 -7.69 -3.32
CA LEU A 56 0.30 -8.06 -2.70
C LEU A 56 0.11 -9.14 -1.65
N THR A 57 1.04 -10.10 -1.63
CA THR A 57 1.16 -11.03 -0.52
C THR A 57 1.70 -10.31 0.73
N PRO A 58 1.58 -10.90 1.93
CA PRO A 58 2.16 -10.33 3.14
C PRO A 58 3.67 -10.07 3.04
N SER A 59 4.42 -11.00 2.44
CA SER A 59 5.87 -10.84 2.25
C SER A 59 6.19 -9.67 1.32
N GLN A 60 5.47 -9.55 0.20
CA GLN A 60 5.64 -8.44 -0.74
C GLN A 60 5.28 -7.09 -0.12
N LEU A 61 4.23 -7.05 0.70
CA LEU A 61 3.86 -5.84 1.44
C LEU A 61 4.95 -5.42 2.42
N THR A 62 5.51 -6.36 3.20
CA THR A 62 6.64 -6.08 4.09
C THR A 62 7.84 -5.53 3.31
N GLN A 63 8.20 -6.12 2.17
CA GLN A 63 9.27 -5.61 1.31
C GLN A 63 8.98 -4.20 0.81
N LEU A 64 7.74 -3.94 0.34
CA LEU A 64 7.35 -2.62 -0.14
C LEU A 64 7.43 -1.56 0.96
N THR A 65 7.13 -1.90 2.22
CA THR A 65 7.33 -0.97 3.34
C THR A 65 8.79 -0.58 3.53
N LEU A 66 9.73 -1.50 3.33
CA LEU A 66 11.16 -1.21 3.40
C LEU A 66 11.59 -0.29 2.26
N VAL A 67 11.12 -0.55 1.04
CA VAL A 67 11.36 0.34 -0.12
C VAL A 67 10.83 1.74 0.18
N ALA A 68 9.59 1.86 0.66
CA ALA A 68 8.98 3.15 0.97
C ALA A 68 9.71 3.95 2.05
N GLN A 69 10.29 3.27 3.04
CA GLN A 69 11.07 3.90 4.11
C GLN A 69 12.45 4.36 3.64
N ARG A 70 13.07 3.66 2.69
CA ARG A 70 14.42 3.95 2.18
C ARG A 70 14.41 4.91 0.99
N THR A 71 13.30 5.02 0.28
CA THR A 71 13.18 5.90 -0.88
C THR A 71 13.21 7.37 -0.45
N PRO A 72 14.25 8.15 -0.83
CA PRO A 72 14.33 9.55 -0.46
C PRO A 72 13.27 10.38 -1.21
N PRO A 73 12.87 11.56 -0.71
CA PRO A 73 11.76 12.34 -1.26
C PRO A 73 11.79 12.56 -2.78
N GLN A 74 12.97 12.85 -3.33
CA GLN A 74 13.17 13.12 -4.76
C GLN A 74 12.96 11.91 -5.67
N ASP A 75 13.07 10.68 -5.14
CA ASP A 75 12.95 9.45 -5.94
C ASP A 75 11.55 8.82 -5.85
N ARG A 76 10.70 9.30 -4.94
CA ARG A 76 9.38 8.69 -4.66
C ARG A 76 8.50 8.56 -5.89
N ASP A 77 8.45 9.62 -6.71
CA ASP A 77 7.61 9.63 -7.92
C ASP A 77 8.07 8.57 -8.92
N ARG A 78 9.39 8.49 -9.14
CA ARG A 78 10.02 7.51 -10.03
C ARG A 78 9.79 6.09 -9.53
N VAL A 79 10.18 5.80 -8.29
CA VAL A 79 10.08 4.44 -7.70
C VAL A 79 8.64 3.96 -7.66
N ARG A 80 7.70 4.84 -7.35
CA ARG A 80 6.27 4.52 -7.39
C ARG A 80 5.79 4.22 -8.80
N ALA A 81 6.12 5.06 -9.77
CA ALA A 81 5.71 4.85 -11.17
C ALA A 81 6.28 3.53 -11.71
N GLU A 82 7.54 3.23 -11.40
CA GLU A 82 8.18 1.94 -11.69
C GLU A 82 7.37 0.80 -11.07
N PHE A 83 7.17 0.79 -9.75
CA PHE A 83 6.45 -0.27 -9.06
C PHE A 83 5.03 -0.50 -9.59
N LEU A 84 4.28 0.57 -9.85
CA LEU A 84 2.92 0.48 -10.38
C LEU A 84 2.89 -0.06 -11.82
N GLY A 85 3.98 0.11 -12.58
CA GLY A 85 4.17 -0.46 -13.92
C GLY A 85 4.62 -1.93 -13.92
N VAL A 86 5.08 -2.47 -12.80
CA VAL A 86 5.56 -3.87 -12.73
C VAL A 86 4.38 -4.84 -12.84
N ALA A 87 4.45 -5.72 -13.84
CA ALA A 87 3.49 -6.81 -14.03
C ALA A 87 3.42 -7.71 -12.78
N PRO A 88 2.24 -8.26 -12.41
CA PRO A 88 2.08 -9.03 -11.17
C PRO A 88 3.12 -10.13 -10.95
N ALA A 89 3.49 -10.86 -12.02
CA ALA A 89 4.48 -11.93 -11.96
C ALA A 89 5.92 -11.47 -11.69
N ALA A 90 6.25 -10.20 -11.94
CA ALA A 90 7.59 -9.64 -11.78
C ALA A 90 7.77 -8.83 -10.48
N ARG A 91 6.69 -8.60 -9.72
CA ARG A 91 6.72 -7.75 -8.51
C ARG A 91 7.64 -8.28 -7.43
N ASP A 92 7.71 -9.59 -7.25
CA ASP A 92 8.58 -10.20 -6.25
C ASP A 92 10.06 -9.91 -6.54
N SER A 93 10.48 -10.09 -7.79
CA SER A 93 11.84 -9.80 -8.23
C SER A 93 12.17 -8.31 -8.08
N TRP A 94 11.29 -7.43 -8.55
CA TRP A 94 11.48 -5.98 -8.41
C TRP A 94 11.62 -5.56 -6.94
N LEU A 95 10.79 -6.11 -6.04
CA LEU A 95 10.86 -5.82 -4.61
C LEU A 95 12.18 -6.31 -4.00
N ARG A 96 12.66 -7.50 -4.36
CA ARG A 96 13.96 -8.00 -3.88
C ARG A 96 15.12 -7.13 -4.33
N GLU A 97 15.11 -6.65 -5.57
CA GLU A 97 16.13 -5.76 -6.13
C GLU A 97 16.11 -4.38 -5.44
N ASN A 98 14.92 -3.83 -5.19
CA ASN A 98 14.76 -2.48 -4.62
C ASN A 98 14.82 -2.43 -3.08
N VAL A 99 14.67 -3.56 -2.39
CA VAL A 99 14.93 -3.64 -0.94
C VAL A 99 16.43 -3.61 -0.64
N GLY A 100 17.28 -4.01 -1.58
CA GLY A 100 18.74 -4.14 -1.40
C GLY A 100 19.58 -2.89 -1.66
N HIS A 101 18.95 -1.77 -2.05
CA HIS A 101 19.62 -0.48 -2.29
C HIS A 101 19.40 0.53 -1.15
#